data_AF-A0A2M9AQ87-F1
#
_entry.id   AF-A0A2M9AQ87-F1
#
_cell.length_a   1.000
_cell.length_b   1.000
_cell.length_c   1.000
_cell.angle_alpha   90.00
_cell.angle_beta   90.00
_cell.angle_gamma   90.00
#
_symmetry.space_group_name_H-M   'P 1'
#
loop_
_entity.id
_entity.type
_entity.pdbx_description
1 polymer ?
#
loop_
_entity_poly.entity_id
_entity_poly.type
_entity_poly.pdbx_seq_one_letter_code
_entity_poly.pdbx_strand_id
1 'polypeptide(L)' 'MKYLFSSTVLALTILGLTSGPASAQGPGLGGPQPGATTAPIDGGASLLLAAGAAYGLRRLRRSGRA' A
#
# COMPACT_ATOMS: atom_id res chain seq x y z
N MET A 1 5.27 -17.67 -17.96
CA MET A 1 4.22 -16.64 -18.17
C MET A 1 2.97 -16.83 -17.30
N LYS A 2 2.51 -18.07 -17.04
CA LYS A 2 1.35 -18.33 -16.14
C LYS A 2 1.47 -17.67 -14.75
N TYR A 3 2.67 -17.66 -14.16
CA TYR A 3 2.90 -17.06 -12.84
C TYR A 3 2.85 -15.52 -12.84
N LEU A 4 3.24 -14.85 -13.94
CA LEU A 4 3.12 -13.39 -14.06
C LEU A 4 1.65 -12.97 -14.07
N PHE A 5 0.82 -13.71 -14.83
CA PHE A 5 -0.61 -13.45 -14.89
C PHE A 5 -1.27 -13.64 -13.52
N SER A 6 -0.90 -14.71 -12.81
CA SER A 6 -1.39 -15.00 -11.47
C SER A 6 -0.95 -13.95 -10.43
N SER A 7 0.28 -13.44 -10.51
CA SER A 7 0.75 -12.39 -9.60
C SER A 7 0.07 -11.05 -9.85
N THR A 8 -0.20 -10.70 -11.12
CA THR A 8 -0.90 -9.45 -11.46
C THR A 8 -2.35 -9.50 -10.99
N VAL A 9 -3.03 -10.63 -11.19
CA VAL A 9 -4.39 -10.82 -10.69
C VAL A 9 -4.42 -10.72 -9.16
N LEU A 10 -3.50 -11.40 -8.46
CA LEU A 10 -3.41 -11.33 -7.01
C LEU A 10 -3.17 -9.91 -6.49
N ALA A 11 -2.28 -9.15 -7.14
CA ALA A 11 -2.00 -7.76 -6.79
C ALA A 11 -3.23 -6.85 -6.99
N LEU A 12 -3.95 -7.02 -8.09
CA LEU A 12 -5.19 -6.27 -8.37
C LEU A 12 -6.30 -6.62 -7.37
N THR A 13 -6.42 -7.90 -6.99
CA THR A 13 -7.37 -8.35 -5.98
C THR A 13 -7.05 -7.70 -4.63
N ILE A 14 -5.78 -7.74 -4.18
CA ILE A 14 -5.38 -7.10 -2.92
C ILE A 14 -5.68 -5.60 -2.96
N LEU A 15 -5.34 -4.91 -4.06
CA LEU A 15 -5.59 -3.48 -4.20
C LEU A 15 -7.08 -3.14 -4.09
N GLY A 16 -7.95 -3.93 -4.74
CA GLY A 16 -9.40 -3.77 -4.69
C GLY A 16 -10.02 -4.10 -3.32
N LEU A 17 -9.44 -5.02 -2.55
CA LEU A 17 -9.88 -5.31 -1.18
C LEU A 17 -9.46 -4.20 -0.19
N THR A 18 -8.34 -3.53 -0.45
CA THR A 18 -7.84 -2.45 0.41
C THR A 18 -8.40 -1.08 0.08
N SER A 19 -9.05 -0.91 -1.07
CA SER A 19 -9.72 0.34 -1.46
C SER A 19 -11.09 0.45 -0.77
N GLY A 20 -11.07 0.64 0.55
CA GLY A 20 -12.29 0.96 1.31
C GLY A 20 -12.79 2.39 1.02
N PRO A 21 -14.10 2.66 1.14
CA PRO A 21 -14.62 4.01 0.98
C PRO A 21 -14.04 4.94 2.06
N ALA A 22 -13.35 5.99 1.63
CA ALA A 22 -12.96 7.09 2.50
C ALA A 22 -14.21 7.91 2.83
N SER A 23 -14.84 7.62 3.98
CA SER A 23 -15.96 8.41 4.47
C SER A 23 -15.46 9.79 4.94
N ALA A 24 -15.65 10.82 4.11
CA ALA A 24 -15.61 12.19 4.58
C ALA A 24 -16.77 12.40 5.55
N GLN A 25 -16.50 13.00 6.71
CA GLN A 25 -17.56 13.31 7.67
C GLN A 25 -18.46 14.41 7.10
N GLY A 26 -19.77 14.15 7.12
CA GLY A 26 -20.77 15.13 6.73
C GLY A 26 -20.78 16.34 7.67
N PRO A 27 -21.31 17.50 7.23
CA PRO A 27 -21.31 18.74 8.00
C PRO A 27 -21.92 18.52 9.40
N GLY A 28 -21.17 18.87 10.45
CA GLY A 28 -21.69 18.97 11.82
C GLY A 28 -21.65 17.71 12.70
N LEU A 29 -21.08 16.59 12.24
CA LEU A 29 -21.08 15.32 13.01
C LEU A 29 -19.87 15.11 13.94
N GLY A 30 -19.19 16.19 14.34
CA GLY A 30 -18.26 16.15 15.47
C GLY A 30 -16.95 15.39 15.26
N GLY A 31 -16.49 15.16 14.02
CA GLY A 31 -15.12 14.71 13.80
C GLY A 31 -14.29 15.67 12.94
N PRO A 32 -13.06 15.27 12.57
CA PRO A 32 -12.08 16.15 11.97
C PRO A 32 -12.65 16.95 10.80
N GLN A 33 -12.76 18.26 11.02
CA GLN A 33 -13.04 19.28 10.01
C GLN A 33 -12.18 19.06 8.75
N PRO A 34 -12.68 19.37 7.54
CA PRO A 34 -11.83 19.47 6.35
C PRO A 34 -10.67 20.43 6.64
N GLY A 35 -9.44 19.90 6.74
CA GLY A 35 -8.24 20.62 7.19
C GLY A 35 -7.71 20.27 8.60
N ALA A 36 -8.47 19.51 9.40
CA ALA A 36 -8.09 19.07 10.75
C ALA A 36 -7.38 17.71 10.80
N THR A 37 -7.21 17.04 9.65
CA THR A 37 -6.41 15.81 9.56
C THR A 37 -5.24 16.01 8.61
N THR A 38 -4.07 16.27 9.18
CA THR A 38 -2.77 16.01 8.56
C THR A 38 -2.44 14.51 8.58
N ALA A 39 -3.44 13.66 8.30
CA ALA A 39 -3.24 12.22 8.25
C ALA A 39 -2.13 11.94 7.21
N PRO A 40 -1.00 11.31 7.58
CA PRO A 40 0.13 11.17 6.66
C PRO A 40 -0.24 10.22 5.53
N ILE A 41 -0.69 10.79 4.40
CA ILE A 41 -0.98 10.04 3.16
C ILE A 41 0.31 9.36 2.67
N ASP A 42 1.47 9.96 2.98
CA ASP A 42 2.81 9.45 2.65
C ASP A 42 3.26 8.27 3.52
N GLY A 43 2.54 7.95 4.59
CA GLY A 43 2.86 6.81 5.45
C GLY A 43 2.78 5.48 4.70
N GLY A 44 1.77 5.34 3.83
CA GLY A 44 1.62 4.16 2.95
C GLY A 44 2.74 4.07 1.91
N ALA A 45 3.11 5.20 1.30
CA ALA A 45 4.20 5.25 0.32
C ALA A 45 5.56 4.90 0.94
N SER A 46 5.84 5.42 2.14
CA SER A 46 7.05 5.10 2.91
C SER A 46 7.13 3.62 3.27
N LEU A 47 6.00 3.01 3.64
CA LEU A 47 5.92 1.58 3.96
C LEU A 47 6.13 0.70 2.73
N LEU A 48 5.53 1.05 1.58
CA LEU A 48 5.78 0.35 0.31
C LEU A 48 7.24 0.47 -0.14
N LEU A 49 7.85 1.66 0.00
CA LEU A 49 9.26 1.89 -0.30
C LEU A 49 10.17 1.03 0.59
N ALA A 50 9.91 1.01 1.90
CA ALA A 50 10.67 0.21 2.86
C ALA A 50 10.55 -1.30 2.55
N ALA A 51 9.34 -1.78 2.26
CA ALA A 51 9.10 -3.17 1.90
C ALA A 51 9.80 -3.56 0.58
N GLY A 52 9.74 -2.69 -0.43
CA GLY A 52 10.42 -2.89 -1.71
C GLY A 52 11.94 -2.97 -1.58
N ALA A 53 12.54 -2.05 -0.82
CA ALA A 53 13.97 -2.05 -0.53
C ALA A 53 14.42 -3.33 0.23
N ALA A 54 13.68 -3.72 1.26
CA ALA A 54 13.95 -4.93 2.03
C ALA A 54 13.85 -6.20 1.15
N TYR A 55 12.83 -6.28 0.30
CA TYR A 55 12.67 -7.41 -0.63
C TYR A 55 13.79 -7.46 -1.69
N GLY A 56 14.16 -6.31 -2.26
CA GLY A 56 15.27 -6.20 -3.22
C GLY A 56 16.59 -6.70 -2.63
N LEU A 57 16.92 -6.24 -1.42
CA LEU A 57 18.12 -6.71 -0.70
C LEU A 57 18.08 -8.21 -0.40
N ARG A 58 16.93 -8.74 0.03
CA ARG A 58 16.75 -10.18 0.26
C ARG A 58 16.97 -11.00 -1.01
N ARG A 59 16.52 -10.51 -2.16
CA ARG A 59 16.71 -11.19 -3.45
C ARG A 59 18.18 -11.22 -3.85
N LEU A 60 18.89 -10.10 -3.76
CA LEU A 60 20.33 -10.03 -4.06
C LEU A 60 21.14 -10.99 -3.18
N ARG A 61 20.84 -11.07 -1.87
CA ARG A 61 21.50 -11.98 -0.94
C ARG A 61 21.23 -13.47 -1.17
N ARG A 62 20.13 -13.79 -1.85
CA ARG A 62 19.77 -15.16 -2.25
C ARG A 62 20.38 -15.52 -3.60
N SER A 63 20.43 -14.58 -4.53
CA SER A 63 21.05 -14.76 -5.85
C SER A 63 22.58 -14.74 -5.81
N GLY A 64 23.19 -14.04 -4.83
CA GLY A 64 24.64 -14.05 -4.59
C GLY A 64 25.13 -15.20 -3.69
N ARG A 65 24.28 -16.20 -3.41
CA ARG A 65 24.65 -17.48 -2.75
C ARG A 65 24.58 -18.63 -3.77
N ALA A 66 25.11 -18.40 -4.96
CA ALA A 66 25.42 -19.41 -5.96
C ALA A 66 26.94 -19.53 -6.07
#